data_AF-A0A917EMR0-F1
#
_entry.id   AF-A0A917EMR0-F1
#
_cell.length_a   1.000
_cell.length_b   1.000
_cell.length_c   1.000
_cell.angle_alpha   90.00
_cell.angle_beta   90.00
_cell.angle_gamma   90.00
#
_symmetry.space_group_name_H-M   'P 1'
#
loop_
_entity.id
_entity.type
_entity.pdbx_description
1 polymer ?
#
loop_
_entity_poly.entity_id
_entity_poly.type
_entity_poly.pdbx_seq_one_letter_code
_entity_poly.pdbx_strand_id
1 'polypeptide(L)'
;MVNTNGLRIARDKEFVAKLAELKPGFEVYLQFDSLRPDVHQQLRGADLTRIRQQALENLEEFGISTTLVAVIKKGLNDDEVGDIVKHALTWSCVRGVTFQPIQDAGRNDGFEPDRDRIVLSDIRRSIIEADNPFTERDVIPLPCNPESITIGYALRQGKDIAPVTSFLPREMLVDEVPNTVSFEKFPELRKRLFEFFSLESDPTNSSERLEALLCCLPEVPTPGNLEYSNIFRVVVSEFLDPHNFCISRVKRSCVHFVTLDGKIIPFDTYNLFYRDAAARARRMNSLSMLGAR
;
A
#
# COMPACT_ATOMS: atom_id res chain seq x y z
N MET A 1 8.46 -4.78 -9.85
CA MET A 1 7.05 -4.79 -9.37
C MET A 1 6.11 -4.61 -10.55
N VAL A 2 4.93 -5.23 -10.53
CA VAL A 2 3.85 -4.97 -11.52
C VAL A 2 2.51 -4.74 -10.83
N ASN A 3 1.81 -3.66 -11.19
CA ASN A 3 0.42 -3.42 -10.79
C ASN A 3 -0.54 -4.13 -11.74
N THR A 4 -1.50 -4.89 -11.23
CA THR A 4 -2.37 -5.72 -12.08
C THR A 4 -3.79 -5.88 -11.54
N ASN A 5 -4.73 -6.00 -12.47
CA ASN A 5 -6.10 -6.41 -12.19
C ASN A 5 -6.29 -7.93 -12.18
N GLY A 6 -5.22 -8.73 -12.19
CA GLY A 6 -5.27 -10.18 -11.95
C GLY A 6 -5.93 -11.03 -13.04
N LEU A 7 -6.60 -10.44 -14.04
CA LEU A 7 -7.39 -11.19 -15.03
C LEU A 7 -6.56 -12.21 -15.81
N ARG A 8 -5.38 -11.81 -16.28
CA ARG A 8 -4.48 -12.71 -17.01
C ARG A 8 -3.84 -13.73 -16.10
N ILE A 9 -3.40 -13.31 -14.90
CA ILE A 9 -2.81 -14.19 -13.89
C ILE A 9 -3.77 -15.32 -13.50
N ALA A 10 -5.07 -15.03 -13.39
CA ALA A 10 -6.08 -16.02 -13.10
C ALA A 10 -6.30 -17.06 -14.22
N ARG A 11 -6.11 -16.67 -15.49
CA ARG A 11 -6.53 -17.48 -16.66
C ARG A 11 -5.39 -18.17 -17.38
N ASP A 12 -4.18 -17.62 -17.29
CA ASP A 12 -3.03 -18.02 -18.11
C ASP A 12 -1.88 -18.42 -17.17
N LYS A 13 -1.85 -19.71 -16.83
CA LYS A 13 -0.87 -20.26 -15.89
C LYS A 13 0.56 -20.26 -16.47
N GLU A 14 0.70 -20.39 -17.78
CA GLU A 14 1.99 -20.26 -18.47
C GLU A 14 2.55 -18.84 -18.34
N PHE A 15 1.69 -17.82 -18.41
CA PHE A 15 2.09 -16.46 -18.12
C PHE A 15 2.57 -16.28 -16.68
N VAL A 16 1.92 -16.91 -15.70
CA VAL A 16 2.38 -16.87 -14.31
C VAL A 16 3.73 -17.56 -14.14
N ALA A 17 3.95 -18.70 -14.81
CA ALA A 17 5.25 -19.38 -14.82
C ALA A 17 6.36 -18.46 -15.36
N LYS A 18 6.11 -17.72 -16.44
CA LYS A 18 7.06 -16.73 -16.97
C LYS A 18 7.31 -15.57 -16.02
N LEU A 19 6.30 -15.11 -15.28
CA LEU A 19 6.51 -14.09 -14.23
C LEU A 19 7.38 -14.62 -13.09
N ALA A 20 7.29 -15.92 -12.78
CA ALA A 20 8.10 -16.54 -11.73
C ALA A 20 9.61 -16.54 -12.07
N GLU A 21 9.98 -16.51 -13.35
CA GLU A 21 11.37 -16.39 -13.82
C GLU A 21 12.01 -15.04 -13.45
N LEU A 22 11.20 -14.02 -13.13
CA LEU A 22 11.68 -12.70 -12.70
C LEU A 22 12.06 -12.68 -11.20
N LYS A 23 11.95 -13.81 -10.50
CA LYS A 23 12.38 -13.93 -9.10
C LYS A 23 13.88 -14.22 -8.99
N PRO A 24 14.52 -13.78 -7.89
CA PRO A 24 13.97 -12.90 -6.86
C PRO A 24 13.94 -11.44 -7.35
N GLY A 25 13.27 -10.54 -6.62
CA GLY A 25 13.19 -9.12 -7.00
C GLY A 25 11.92 -8.68 -7.72
N PHE A 26 11.03 -9.63 -8.01
CA PHE A 26 9.73 -9.36 -8.59
C PHE A 26 8.61 -9.51 -7.57
N GLU A 27 7.67 -8.56 -7.60
CA GLU A 27 6.48 -8.55 -6.76
C GLU A 27 5.25 -8.11 -7.57
N VAL A 28 4.14 -8.79 -7.33
CA VAL A 28 2.84 -8.49 -7.94
C VAL A 28 2.00 -7.65 -6.97
N TYR A 29 1.49 -6.52 -7.45
CA TYR A 29 0.52 -5.69 -6.75
C TYR A 29 -0.86 -6.02 -7.33
N LEU A 30 -1.57 -6.89 -6.62
CA LEU A 30 -2.85 -7.44 -7.05
C LEU A 30 -3.99 -6.60 -6.50
N GLN A 31 -4.77 -5.98 -7.39
CA GLN A 31 -6.03 -5.34 -6.99
C GLN A 31 -6.93 -6.34 -6.25
N PHE A 32 -7.37 -6.02 -5.04
CA PHE A 32 -8.17 -6.86 -4.17
C PHE A 32 -9.00 -5.95 -3.24
N ASP A 33 -10.13 -5.44 -3.72
CA ASP A 33 -10.87 -4.39 -3.00
C ASP A 33 -11.71 -4.90 -1.82
N SER A 34 -12.16 -6.16 -1.86
CA SER A 34 -13.15 -6.69 -0.92
C SER A 34 -13.22 -8.21 -1.01
N LEU A 35 -13.82 -8.85 -0.01
CA LEU A 35 -14.22 -10.26 -0.05
C LEU A 35 -15.62 -10.43 -0.65
N ARG A 36 -16.38 -9.34 -0.81
CA ARG A 36 -17.78 -9.32 -1.22
C ARG A 36 -17.96 -9.01 -2.72
N PRO A 37 -18.77 -9.81 -3.45
CA PRO A 37 -19.04 -9.58 -4.87
C PRO A 37 -19.67 -8.22 -5.20
N ASP A 38 -20.59 -7.73 -4.37
CA ASP A 38 -21.33 -6.49 -4.61
C ASP A 38 -20.41 -5.26 -4.53
N VAL A 39 -19.39 -5.29 -3.67
CA VAL A 39 -18.37 -4.23 -3.61
C VAL A 39 -17.57 -4.18 -4.91
N HIS A 40 -17.15 -5.33 -5.44
CA HIS A 40 -16.48 -5.36 -6.75
C HIS A 40 -17.38 -4.87 -7.87
N GLN A 41 -18.66 -5.26 -7.85
CA GLN A 41 -19.64 -4.79 -8.82
C GLN A 41 -19.74 -3.25 -8.80
N GLN A 42 -19.76 -2.64 -7.61
CA GLN A 42 -19.81 -1.18 -7.46
C GLN A 42 -18.50 -0.48 -7.84
N LEU A 43 -17.34 -0.97 -7.38
CA LEU A 43 -16.05 -0.30 -7.59
C LEU A 43 -15.44 -0.57 -8.97
N ARG A 44 -15.75 -1.73 -9.58
CA ARG A 44 -15.06 -2.25 -10.78
C ARG A 44 -16.01 -2.62 -11.91
N GLY A 45 -17.33 -2.64 -11.67
CA GLY A 45 -18.35 -2.94 -12.68
C GLY A 45 -18.54 -4.43 -12.97
N ALA A 46 -17.93 -5.33 -12.19
CA ALA A 46 -18.09 -6.78 -12.32
C ALA A 46 -17.79 -7.48 -10.98
N ASP A 47 -18.38 -8.66 -10.77
CA ASP A 47 -17.91 -9.60 -9.75
C ASP A 47 -16.53 -10.14 -10.14
N LEU A 48 -15.53 -9.83 -9.31
CA LEU A 48 -14.14 -10.24 -9.48
C LEU A 48 -13.69 -11.25 -8.43
N THR A 49 -14.52 -11.66 -7.47
CA THR A 49 -14.11 -12.49 -6.32
C THR A 49 -13.46 -13.79 -6.80
N ARG A 50 -14.08 -14.50 -7.73
CA ARG A 50 -13.53 -15.74 -8.31
C ARG A 50 -12.21 -15.50 -9.07
N ILE A 51 -12.10 -14.39 -9.79
CA ILE A 51 -10.87 -14.05 -10.51
C ILE A 51 -9.73 -13.76 -9.52
N ARG A 52 -10.00 -13.05 -8.42
CA ARG A 52 -9.01 -12.75 -7.38
C ARG A 52 -8.53 -14.01 -6.68
N GLN A 53 -9.45 -14.89 -6.32
CA GLN A 53 -9.15 -16.19 -5.75
C GLN A 53 -8.25 -17.00 -6.68
N GLN A 54 -8.63 -17.17 -7.95
CA GLN A 54 -7.82 -17.95 -8.90
C GLN A 54 -6.44 -17.32 -9.16
N ALA A 55 -6.36 -15.99 -9.21
CA ALA A 55 -5.08 -15.31 -9.34
C ALA A 55 -4.18 -15.59 -8.13
N LEU A 56 -4.72 -15.56 -6.90
CA LEU A 56 -3.96 -15.88 -5.70
C LEU A 56 -3.51 -17.34 -5.66
N GLU A 57 -4.36 -18.28 -6.04
CA GLU A 57 -3.98 -19.70 -6.15
C GLU A 57 -2.81 -19.90 -7.10
N ASN A 58 -2.84 -19.26 -8.28
CA ASN A 58 -1.74 -19.35 -9.23
C ASN A 58 -0.47 -18.68 -8.68
N LEU A 59 -0.58 -17.50 -8.05
CA LEU A 59 0.58 -16.80 -7.46
C LEU A 59 1.19 -17.58 -6.30
N GLU A 60 0.37 -18.24 -5.49
CA GLU A 60 0.76 -19.13 -4.39
C GLU A 60 1.52 -20.34 -4.90
N GLU A 61 1.00 -21.02 -5.92
CA GLU A 61 1.63 -22.21 -6.50
C GLU A 61 3.04 -21.92 -7.03
N PHE A 62 3.23 -20.76 -7.67
CA PHE A 62 4.55 -20.36 -8.16
C PHE A 62 5.37 -19.60 -7.12
N GLY A 63 4.85 -19.37 -5.91
CA GLY A 63 5.52 -18.65 -4.83
C GLY A 63 5.98 -17.24 -5.26
N ILE A 64 5.11 -16.48 -5.92
CA ILE A 64 5.39 -15.12 -6.36
C ILE A 64 4.97 -14.13 -5.27
N SER A 65 5.93 -13.37 -4.74
CA SER A 65 5.66 -12.32 -3.77
C SER A 65 4.55 -11.40 -4.26
N THR A 66 3.53 -11.21 -3.42
CA THR A 66 2.32 -10.47 -3.78
C THR A 66 1.91 -9.50 -2.68
N THR A 67 1.54 -8.27 -3.05
CA THR A 67 0.87 -7.33 -2.16
C THR A 67 -0.57 -7.16 -2.64
N LEU A 68 -1.54 -7.32 -1.73
CA LEU A 68 -2.94 -7.02 -2.03
C LEU A 68 -3.14 -5.50 -2.00
N VAL A 69 -3.83 -4.96 -3.00
CA VAL A 69 -4.11 -3.52 -3.09
C VAL A 69 -5.61 -3.29 -3.07
N ALA A 70 -6.12 -2.72 -1.99
CA ALA A 70 -7.55 -2.55 -1.75
C ALA A 70 -7.93 -1.07 -1.78
N VAL A 71 -8.84 -0.67 -2.68
CA VAL A 71 -9.46 0.65 -2.60
C VAL A 71 -10.59 0.62 -1.59
N ILE A 72 -10.55 1.52 -0.60
CA ILE A 72 -11.55 1.62 0.48
C ILE A 72 -12.46 2.82 0.26
N LYS A 73 -13.77 2.56 0.29
CA LYS A 73 -14.85 3.56 0.23
C LYS A 73 -15.67 3.46 1.51
N LYS A 74 -15.94 4.61 2.13
CA LYS A 74 -16.73 4.69 3.37
C LYS A 74 -18.16 4.20 3.13
N GLY A 75 -18.68 3.41 4.06
CA GLY A 75 -20.01 2.80 3.99
C GLY A 75 -20.14 1.70 2.93
N LEU A 76 -19.04 1.23 2.34
CA LEU A 76 -19.06 0.16 1.34
C LEU A 76 -18.17 -1.03 1.71
N ASN A 77 -16.90 -0.79 2.06
CA ASN A 77 -15.94 -1.84 2.41
C ASN A 77 -14.92 -1.40 3.48
N ASP A 78 -15.16 -0.27 4.13
CA ASP A 78 -14.35 0.22 5.26
C ASP A 78 -14.46 -0.67 6.50
N ASP A 79 -15.51 -1.47 6.59
CA ASP A 79 -15.69 -2.53 7.60
C ASP A 79 -14.80 -3.77 7.35
N GLU A 80 -14.34 -4.00 6.12
CA GLU A 80 -13.55 -5.19 5.76
C GLU A 80 -12.03 -5.03 5.96
N VAL A 81 -11.55 -3.87 6.43
CA VAL A 81 -10.09 -3.59 6.55
C VAL A 81 -9.37 -4.68 7.35
N GLY A 82 -9.91 -5.06 8.51
CA GLY A 82 -9.36 -6.14 9.33
C GLY A 82 -9.45 -7.52 8.67
N ASP A 83 -10.58 -7.81 8.03
CA ASP A 83 -10.83 -9.10 7.38
C ASP A 83 -9.94 -9.31 6.15
N ILE A 84 -9.63 -8.25 5.41
CA ILE A 84 -8.67 -8.29 4.29
C ILE A 84 -7.26 -8.60 4.82
N VAL A 85 -6.84 -8.03 5.95
CA VAL A 85 -5.56 -8.38 6.58
C VAL A 85 -5.55 -9.86 6.99
N LYS A 86 -6.61 -10.34 7.65
CA LYS A 86 -6.75 -11.76 8.02
C LYS A 86 -6.71 -12.69 6.80
N HIS A 87 -7.39 -12.31 5.71
CA HIS A 87 -7.36 -13.05 4.46
C HIS A 87 -5.96 -13.08 3.84
N ALA A 88 -5.25 -11.94 3.81
CA ALA A 88 -3.88 -11.87 3.32
C ALA A 88 -2.94 -12.84 4.07
N LEU A 89 -3.14 -12.98 5.38
CA LEU A 89 -2.37 -13.89 6.24
C LEU A 89 -2.66 -15.38 5.99
N THR A 90 -3.68 -15.75 5.21
CA THR A 90 -3.88 -17.15 4.82
C THR A 90 -3.02 -17.60 3.63
N TRP A 91 -2.39 -16.67 2.91
CA TRP A 91 -1.62 -16.94 1.71
C TRP A 91 -0.12 -16.76 1.97
N SER A 92 0.71 -17.77 1.69
CA SER A 92 2.14 -17.68 1.95
C SER A 92 2.88 -16.82 0.93
N CYS A 93 2.32 -16.60 -0.27
CA CYS A 93 2.87 -15.69 -1.27
C CYS A 93 2.60 -14.21 -0.97
N VAL A 94 1.62 -13.90 -0.12
CA VAL A 94 1.26 -12.52 0.20
C VAL A 94 2.21 -11.93 1.24
N ARG A 95 2.77 -10.76 0.95
CA ARG A 95 3.73 -10.00 1.77
C ARG A 95 3.08 -8.83 2.50
N GLY A 96 1.82 -8.55 2.23
CA GLY A 96 1.13 -7.44 2.86
C GLY A 96 -0.11 -6.96 2.12
N VAL A 97 -0.70 -5.92 2.69
CA VAL A 97 -1.86 -5.21 2.15
C VAL A 97 -1.55 -3.73 2.05
N THR A 98 -1.86 -3.13 0.91
CA THR A 98 -1.89 -1.69 0.70
C THR A 98 -3.33 -1.23 0.54
N PHE A 99 -3.83 -0.49 1.53
CA PHE A 99 -5.11 0.18 1.46
C PHE A 99 -4.96 1.55 0.81
N GLN A 100 -5.92 1.91 -0.04
CA GLN A 100 -5.96 3.18 -0.73
C GLN A 100 -7.34 3.80 -0.49
N PRO A 101 -7.43 4.95 0.19
CA PRO A 101 -8.66 5.72 0.17
C PRO A 101 -9.17 5.95 -1.25
N ILE A 102 -10.49 5.89 -1.44
CA ILE A 102 -11.12 6.19 -2.72
C ILE A 102 -10.73 7.60 -3.20
N GLN A 103 -10.41 7.72 -4.48
CA GLN A 103 -9.92 8.95 -5.12
C GLN A 103 -10.94 9.40 -6.18
N ASP A 104 -11.40 10.65 -6.13
CA ASP A 104 -12.22 11.20 -7.21
C ASP A 104 -11.40 11.78 -8.38
N ALA A 105 -11.02 10.90 -9.30
CA ALA A 105 -10.36 11.26 -10.56
C ALA A 105 -11.23 10.93 -11.81
N GLY A 106 -12.57 10.95 -11.66
CA GLY A 106 -13.52 10.78 -12.77
C GLY A 106 -13.82 9.34 -13.19
N ARG A 107 -13.64 8.35 -12.31
CA ARG A 107 -14.11 6.96 -12.49
C ARG A 107 -14.82 6.48 -11.22
N ASN A 108 -15.70 7.32 -10.70
CA ASN A 108 -16.35 7.14 -9.42
C ASN A 108 -17.80 7.62 -9.53
N ASP A 109 -18.62 6.81 -10.22
CA ASP A 109 -20.01 7.16 -10.51
C ASP A 109 -20.84 7.19 -9.23
N GLY A 110 -21.62 8.26 -9.03
CA GLY A 110 -22.45 8.43 -7.83
C GLY A 110 -21.67 8.68 -6.53
N PHE A 111 -20.40 9.10 -6.62
CA PHE A 111 -19.60 9.45 -5.45
C PHE A 111 -20.09 10.73 -4.80
N GLU A 112 -20.36 10.65 -3.50
CA GLU A 112 -20.70 11.80 -2.66
C GLU A 112 -19.59 12.02 -1.62
N PRO A 113 -18.76 13.07 -1.73
CA PRO A 113 -17.59 13.29 -0.86
C PRO A 113 -17.94 13.30 0.64
N ASP A 114 -19.07 13.87 1.03
CA ASP A 114 -19.48 13.96 2.45
C ASP A 114 -19.86 12.60 3.05
N ARG A 115 -20.28 11.65 2.21
CA ARG A 115 -20.75 10.32 2.62
C ARG A 115 -19.68 9.24 2.42
N ASP A 116 -19.06 9.26 1.25
CA ASP A 116 -18.31 8.13 0.68
C ASP A 116 -16.79 8.26 0.88
N ARG A 117 -16.30 9.48 1.19
CA ARG A 117 -14.88 9.72 1.39
C ARG A 117 -14.43 9.12 2.71
N ILE A 118 -13.27 8.47 2.65
CA ILE A 118 -12.51 8.00 3.80
C ILE A 118 -11.12 8.64 3.72
N VAL A 119 -10.50 8.97 4.85
CA VAL A 119 -9.14 9.51 4.86
C VAL A 119 -8.14 8.49 5.41
N LEU A 120 -6.85 8.74 5.17
CA LEU A 120 -5.77 7.90 5.67
C LEU A 120 -5.89 7.55 7.16
N SER A 121 -6.25 8.52 7.99
CA SER A 121 -6.38 8.32 9.45
C SER A 121 -7.54 7.40 9.84
N ASP A 122 -8.61 7.36 9.04
CA ASP A 122 -9.75 6.48 9.29
C ASP A 122 -9.34 5.04 9.03
N ILE A 123 -8.70 4.76 7.89
CA ILE A 123 -8.20 3.42 7.57
C ILE A 123 -7.14 2.98 8.58
N ARG A 124 -6.21 3.88 8.96
CA ARG A 124 -5.24 3.60 10.02
C ARG A 124 -5.92 3.18 11.31
N ARG A 125 -7.02 3.87 11.70
CA ARG A 125 -7.80 3.50 12.88
C ARG A 125 -8.44 2.13 12.72
N SER A 126 -9.06 1.85 11.57
CA SER A 126 -9.65 0.53 11.28
C SER A 126 -8.63 -0.60 11.36
N ILE A 127 -7.37 -0.38 10.96
CA ILE A 127 -6.28 -1.37 11.11
C ILE A 127 -6.00 -1.63 12.60
N ILE A 128 -5.92 -0.56 13.42
CA ILE A 128 -5.57 -0.65 14.85
C ILE A 128 -6.72 -1.25 15.68
N GLU A 129 -7.97 -0.95 15.34
CA GLU A 129 -9.16 -1.44 16.04
C GLU A 129 -9.56 -2.86 15.61
N ALA A 130 -9.09 -3.32 14.46
CA ALA A 130 -9.32 -4.68 14.00
C ALA A 130 -8.61 -5.70 14.90
N ASP A 131 -9.15 -6.91 14.91
CA ASP A 131 -8.59 -8.05 15.64
C ASP A 131 -7.31 -8.57 14.96
N ASN A 132 -6.21 -7.86 15.20
CA ASN A 132 -4.86 -8.18 14.79
C ASN A 132 -3.84 -7.49 15.73
N PRO A 133 -2.55 -7.88 15.70
CA PRO A 133 -1.57 -7.35 16.65
C PRO A 133 -1.09 -5.90 16.42
N PHE A 134 -1.38 -5.26 15.27
CA PHE A 134 -0.88 -3.91 14.98
C PHE A 134 -1.48 -2.88 15.94
N THR A 135 -0.62 -2.07 16.55
CA THR A 135 -1.05 -0.97 17.43
C THR A 135 -0.82 0.39 16.79
N GLU A 136 -1.26 1.46 17.47
CA GLU A 136 -0.95 2.84 17.11
C GLU A 136 0.56 3.13 16.99
N ARG A 137 1.39 2.34 17.68
CA ARG A 137 2.85 2.49 17.68
C ARG A 137 3.49 1.80 16.49
N ASP A 138 2.75 0.93 15.81
CA ASP A 138 3.25 0.12 14.71
C ASP A 138 2.84 0.64 13.34
N VAL A 139 1.67 1.27 13.23
CA VAL A 139 1.22 1.91 11.98
C VAL A 139 1.57 3.38 12.03
N ILE A 140 2.74 3.72 11.51
CA ILE A 140 3.35 5.06 11.61
C ILE A 140 3.35 5.79 10.26
N PRO A 141 3.39 7.13 10.24
CA PRO A 141 3.63 7.89 9.02
C PRO A 141 4.96 7.50 8.36
N LEU A 142 4.97 7.40 7.04
CA LEU A 142 6.17 7.14 6.27
C LEU A 142 7.05 8.41 6.25
N PRO A 143 8.31 8.39 6.70
CA PRO A 143 9.11 9.61 6.90
C PRO A 143 9.25 10.50 5.65
N CYS A 144 9.34 9.91 4.45
CA CYS A 144 9.47 10.66 3.20
C CYS A 144 8.15 11.25 2.67
N ASN A 145 7.00 10.71 3.08
CA ASN A 145 5.67 11.20 2.69
C ASN A 145 4.65 11.02 3.83
N PRO A 146 4.86 11.66 4.98
CA PRO A 146 4.14 11.36 6.22
C PRO A 146 2.67 11.77 6.18
N GLU A 147 2.32 12.70 5.29
CA GLU A 147 0.93 13.18 5.12
C GLU A 147 0.09 12.28 4.21
N SER A 148 0.72 11.42 3.40
CA SER A 148 0.02 10.62 2.39
C SER A 148 0.21 9.13 2.57
N ILE A 149 1.18 8.69 3.38
CA ILE A 149 1.48 7.28 3.55
C ILE A 149 1.70 6.95 5.02
N THR A 150 1.03 5.90 5.50
CA THR A 150 1.37 5.24 6.76
C THR A 150 1.72 3.79 6.49
N ILE A 151 2.67 3.25 7.25
CA ILE A 151 3.19 1.91 7.09
C ILE A 151 3.38 1.24 8.44
N GLY A 152 3.12 -0.06 8.48
CA GLY A 152 3.49 -0.95 9.57
C GLY A 152 4.09 -2.24 9.02
N TYR A 153 5.16 -2.69 9.65
CA TYR A 153 5.86 -3.94 9.40
C TYR A 153 5.69 -4.90 10.56
N ALA A 154 5.54 -6.17 10.23
CA ALA A 154 5.50 -7.28 11.18
C ALA A 154 6.34 -8.45 10.66
N LEU A 155 6.92 -9.19 11.61
CA LEU A 155 7.44 -10.53 11.36
C LEU A 155 6.28 -11.51 11.31
N ARG A 156 6.31 -12.45 10.38
CA ARG A 156 5.25 -13.41 10.10
C ARG A 156 5.75 -14.84 10.24
N GLN A 157 4.96 -15.64 10.97
CA GLN A 157 5.11 -17.09 11.05
C GLN A 157 3.75 -17.74 10.77
N GLY A 158 3.59 -18.31 9.57
CA GLY A 158 2.30 -18.86 9.16
C GLY A 158 1.22 -17.78 9.07
N LYS A 159 0.20 -17.87 9.92
CA LYS A 159 -0.90 -16.88 10.00
C LYS A 159 -0.67 -15.82 11.09
N ASP A 160 0.28 -16.06 11.99
CA ASP A 160 0.56 -15.18 13.11
C ASP A 160 1.58 -14.11 12.71
N ILE A 161 1.41 -12.92 13.28
CA ILE A 161 2.31 -11.79 13.06
C ILE A 161 2.72 -11.12 14.36
N ALA A 162 3.94 -10.59 14.39
CA ALA A 162 4.48 -9.79 15.47
C ALA A 162 4.96 -8.45 14.88
N PRO A 163 4.22 -7.34 15.09
CA PRO A 163 4.63 -6.02 14.65
C PRO A 163 6.00 -5.65 15.21
N VAL A 164 6.88 -5.15 14.34
CA VAL A 164 8.24 -4.77 14.71
C VAL A 164 8.51 -3.27 14.58
N THR A 165 7.52 -2.52 14.09
CA THR A 165 7.72 -1.11 13.75
C THR A 165 7.86 -0.24 14.99
N SER A 166 7.16 -0.57 16.08
CA SER A 166 7.26 0.13 17.35
C SER A 166 8.61 -0.02 18.08
N PHE A 167 9.43 -1.02 17.72
CA PHE A 167 10.79 -1.16 18.26
C PHE A 167 11.79 -0.21 17.58
N LEU A 168 11.37 0.50 16.52
CA LEU A 168 12.19 1.52 15.87
C LEU A 168 12.14 2.82 16.68
N PRO A 169 13.30 3.44 16.98
CA PRO A 169 13.33 4.67 17.77
C PRO A 169 12.48 5.77 17.12
N ARG A 170 11.57 6.38 17.89
CA ARG A 170 10.59 7.36 17.38
C ARG A 170 11.25 8.61 16.80
N GLU A 171 12.37 9.00 17.39
CA GLU A 171 13.17 10.15 17.00
C GLU A 171 13.85 9.95 15.63
N MET A 172 13.91 8.72 15.11
CA MET A 172 14.47 8.41 13.80
C MET A 172 13.42 8.40 12.67
N LEU A 173 12.14 8.56 13.00
CA LEU A 173 11.01 8.49 12.07
C LEU A 173 10.45 9.87 11.70
N VAL A 174 10.72 10.90 12.52
CA VAL A 174 10.22 12.27 12.33
C VAL A 174 11.38 13.16 11.89
N ASP A 175 11.55 13.32 10.58
CA ASP A 175 12.60 14.16 10.02
C ASP A 175 12.14 15.63 9.95
N GLU A 176 11.90 16.24 11.11
CA GLU A 176 11.87 17.69 11.29
C GLU A 176 12.58 18.04 12.61
N VAL A 177 13.84 18.46 12.54
CA VAL A 177 14.63 18.92 13.71
C VAL A 177 15.03 20.38 13.46
N PRO A 178 14.81 21.30 14.42
CA PRO A 178 15.96 21.79 15.17
C PRO A 178 15.63 22.17 16.62
N ASN A 179 16.14 21.39 17.57
CA ASN A 179 17.02 21.82 18.65
C ASN A 179 17.07 20.76 19.73
N THR A 180 18.31 20.42 20.11
CA THR A 180 18.70 19.69 21.33
C THR A 180 18.89 18.17 21.19
N VAL A 181 20.17 17.84 21.02
CA VAL A 181 20.90 16.64 21.46
C VAL A 181 20.60 15.30 20.73
N SER A 182 21.44 15.09 19.71
CA SER A 182 22.10 13.83 19.33
C SER A 182 21.39 12.88 18.36
N PHE A 183 21.39 13.24 17.08
CA PHE A 183 21.29 12.28 15.96
C PHE A 183 22.49 12.32 14.98
N GLU A 184 23.57 13.01 15.35
CA GLU A 184 24.85 12.96 14.61
C GLU A 184 25.65 11.65 14.87
N LYS A 185 25.22 10.81 15.82
CA LYS A 185 26.01 9.65 16.25
C LYS A 185 25.90 8.42 15.34
N PHE A 186 24.87 8.30 14.50
CA PHE A 186 24.64 7.10 13.68
C PHE A 186 24.05 7.39 12.29
N PRO A 187 24.78 8.11 11.41
CA PRO A 187 24.35 8.39 10.04
C PRO A 187 24.03 7.12 9.24
N GLU A 188 24.73 6.01 9.50
CA GLU A 188 24.47 4.73 8.87
C GLU A 188 23.13 4.09 9.29
N LEU A 189 22.71 4.24 10.55
CA LEU A 189 21.41 3.74 11.00
C LEU A 189 20.27 4.55 10.37
N ARG A 190 20.43 5.88 10.28
CA ARG A 190 19.49 6.75 9.55
C ARG A 190 19.36 6.33 8.09
N LYS A 191 20.48 6.11 7.40
CA LYS A 191 20.50 5.63 6.01
C LYS A 191 19.79 4.28 5.86
N ARG A 192 20.08 3.30 6.72
CA ARG A 192 19.43 1.98 6.72
C ARG A 192 17.92 2.06 6.98
N LEU A 193 17.49 2.96 7.86
CA LEU A 193 16.06 3.22 8.11
C LEU A 193 15.38 3.84 6.89
N PHE A 194 16.00 4.86 6.28
CA PHE A 194 15.50 5.43 5.03
C PHE A 194 15.38 4.38 3.94
N GLU A 195 16.38 3.51 3.80
CA GLU A 195 16.35 2.39 2.86
C GLU A 195 15.27 1.36 3.24
N PHE A 196 15.06 1.06 4.53
CA PHE A 196 14.02 0.13 4.99
C PHE A 196 12.61 0.64 4.69
N PHE A 197 12.36 1.93 4.94
CA PHE A 197 11.08 2.59 4.70
C PHE A 197 10.86 2.98 3.23
N SER A 198 11.90 2.98 2.41
CA SER A 198 11.74 3.25 0.97
C SER A 198 10.89 2.16 0.33
N LEU A 199 9.66 2.53 -0.06
CA LEU A 199 8.71 1.68 -0.78
C LEU A 199 9.24 1.16 -2.13
N GLU A 200 10.31 1.79 -2.64
CA GLU A 200 11.14 1.22 -3.70
C GLU A 200 12.14 0.24 -3.07
N SER A 201 11.70 -1.01 -2.91
CA SER A 201 12.60 -2.09 -2.50
C SER A 201 12.32 -3.33 -3.32
N ASP A 202 13.33 -3.68 -4.11
CA ASP A 202 13.54 -5.04 -4.59
C ASP A 202 13.36 -6.04 -3.41
N PRO A 203 12.48 -7.05 -3.51
CA PRO A 203 12.20 -8.00 -2.44
C PRO A 203 13.44 -8.75 -1.92
N THR A 204 14.56 -8.78 -2.66
CA THR A 204 15.82 -9.36 -2.17
C THR A 204 16.41 -8.61 -0.97
N ASN A 205 16.19 -7.30 -0.85
CA ASN A 205 16.92 -6.48 0.11
C ASN A 205 16.16 -6.25 1.43
N SER A 206 14.86 -6.54 1.52
CA SER A 206 14.07 -6.15 2.69
C SER A 206 14.40 -6.97 3.94
N SER A 207 14.72 -8.26 3.78
CA SER A 207 15.15 -9.12 4.89
C SER A 207 16.53 -8.77 5.38
N GLU A 208 17.48 -8.54 4.47
CA GLU A 208 18.82 -8.08 4.82
C GLU A 208 18.78 -6.71 5.53
N ARG A 209 17.93 -5.78 5.05
CA ARG A 209 17.70 -4.48 5.71
C ARG A 209 17.07 -4.64 7.09
N LEU A 210 16.08 -5.52 7.22
CA LEU A 210 15.41 -5.77 8.50
C LEU A 210 16.37 -6.46 9.49
N GLU A 211 17.11 -7.48 9.08
CA GLU A 211 18.11 -8.14 9.90
C GLU A 211 19.21 -7.15 10.31
N ALA A 212 19.71 -6.33 9.38
CA ALA A 212 20.68 -5.28 9.66
C ALA A 212 20.14 -4.19 10.61
N LEU A 213 18.83 -3.94 10.59
CA LEU A 213 18.15 -3.01 11.48
C LEU A 213 17.94 -3.63 12.87
N LEU A 214 17.44 -4.86 12.94
CA LEU A 214 17.20 -5.61 14.17
C LEU A 214 18.50 -5.92 14.93
N CYS A 215 19.59 -6.24 14.21
CA CYS A 215 20.93 -6.40 14.80
C CYS A 215 21.41 -5.12 15.52
N CYS A 216 20.97 -3.95 15.07
CA CYS A 216 21.26 -2.67 15.70
C CYS A 216 20.31 -2.30 16.85
N LEU A 217 19.23 -3.06 17.08
CA LEU A 217 18.29 -2.84 18.18
C LEU A 217 18.68 -3.75 19.36
N PRO A 218 19.07 -3.18 20.52
CA PRO A 218 19.73 -3.93 21.60
C PRO A 218 18.87 -4.96 22.36
N GLU A 219 17.64 -5.24 21.94
CA GLU A 219 16.71 -6.14 22.65
C GLU A 219 15.90 -7.08 21.75
N VAL A 220 16.09 -7.05 20.41
CA VAL A 220 15.36 -7.96 19.52
C VAL A 220 16.27 -9.12 19.13
N PRO A 221 16.06 -10.34 19.67
CA PRO A 221 16.80 -11.50 19.20
C PRO A 221 16.46 -11.72 17.72
N THR A 222 17.45 -11.56 16.84
CA THR A 222 17.32 -11.92 15.43
C THR A 222 17.15 -13.44 15.35
N PRO A 223 15.99 -13.96 14.92
CA PRO A 223 15.86 -15.37 14.62
C PRO A 223 16.80 -15.65 13.45
N GLY A 224 17.78 -16.52 13.64
CA GLY A 224 18.60 -17.00 12.52
C GLY A 224 17.66 -17.61 11.47
N ASN A 225 17.68 -17.07 10.25
CA ASN A 225 16.81 -17.40 9.10
C ASN A 225 15.53 -16.55 8.93
N LEU A 226 15.61 -15.22 9.02
CA LEU A 226 14.54 -14.35 8.52
C LEU A 226 14.60 -14.24 6.99
N GLU A 227 13.68 -14.90 6.29
CA GLU A 227 13.49 -14.74 4.84
C GLU A 227 12.50 -13.63 4.52
N TYR A 228 12.45 -13.19 3.26
CA TYR A 228 11.49 -12.16 2.83
C TYR A 228 10.04 -12.62 2.96
N SER A 229 9.82 -13.93 2.90
CA SER A 229 8.55 -14.59 3.20
C SER A 229 8.06 -14.37 4.63
N ASN A 230 8.96 -14.03 5.56
CA ASN A 230 8.64 -13.73 6.95
C ASN A 230 8.31 -12.26 7.21
N ILE A 231 8.29 -11.39 6.19
CA ILE A 231 7.90 -9.99 6.34
C ILE A 231 6.45 -9.81 5.89
N PHE A 232 5.64 -9.20 6.75
CA PHE A 232 4.30 -8.75 6.43
C PHE A 232 4.19 -7.23 6.63
N ARG A 233 3.61 -6.53 5.65
CA ARG A 233 3.39 -5.08 5.72
C ARG A 233 1.93 -4.69 5.59
N VAL A 234 1.51 -3.68 6.34
CA VAL A 234 0.25 -2.98 6.11
C VAL A 234 0.59 -1.53 5.75
N VAL A 235 0.09 -1.09 4.61
CA VAL A 235 0.32 0.26 4.09
C VAL A 235 -1.03 0.92 3.88
N VAL A 236 -1.14 2.21 4.21
CA VAL A 236 -2.21 3.07 3.72
C VAL A 236 -1.56 4.13 2.83
N SER A 237 -1.95 4.22 1.57
CA SER A 237 -1.41 5.16 0.59
C SER A 237 -2.56 6.01 0.03
N GLU A 238 -2.63 7.27 0.46
CA GLU A 238 -3.64 8.23 0.03
C GLU A 238 -3.13 9.02 -1.18
N PHE A 239 -3.82 8.89 -2.31
CA PHE A 239 -3.62 9.74 -3.48
C PHE A 239 -4.46 11.00 -3.38
N LEU A 240 -4.00 12.07 -4.02
CA LEU A 240 -4.66 13.37 -3.97
C LEU A 240 -5.73 13.46 -5.07
N ASP A 241 -6.85 14.07 -4.72
CA ASP A 241 -7.97 14.36 -5.60
C ASP A 241 -8.44 15.83 -5.41
N PRO A 242 -9.48 16.30 -6.10
CA PRO A 242 -9.94 17.68 -5.96
C PRO A 242 -10.32 18.11 -4.54
N HIS A 243 -10.60 17.17 -3.63
CA HIS A 243 -11.07 17.47 -2.27
C HIS A 243 -9.94 17.60 -1.25
N ASN A 244 -8.76 17.03 -1.51
CA ASN A 244 -7.60 17.09 -0.62
C ASN A 244 -6.31 17.55 -1.32
N PHE A 245 -6.41 18.13 -2.51
CA PHE A 245 -5.27 18.57 -3.29
C PHE A 245 -4.38 19.55 -2.50
N CYS A 246 -3.11 19.18 -2.33
CA CYS A 246 -2.14 19.99 -1.60
C CYS A 246 -0.78 19.98 -2.31
N ILE A 247 -0.25 21.17 -2.64
CA ILE A 247 1.00 21.31 -3.39
C ILE A 247 2.21 20.78 -2.61
N SER A 248 2.25 20.94 -1.27
CA SER A 248 3.35 20.40 -0.45
C SER A 248 3.40 18.87 -0.54
N ARG A 249 2.24 18.21 -0.53
CA ARG A 249 2.11 16.75 -0.70
C ARG A 249 2.52 16.30 -2.09
N VAL A 250 2.11 17.02 -3.15
CA VAL A 250 2.54 16.73 -4.53
C VAL A 250 4.06 16.74 -4.66
N LYS A 251 4.76 17.69 -4.03
CA LYS A 251 6.22 17.77 -4.07
C LYS A 251 6.93 16.58 -3.39
N ARG A 252 6.24 15.85 -2.52
CA ARG A 252 6.72 14.64 -1.83
C ARG A 252 6.17 13.35 -2.47
N SER A 253 5.48 13.43 -3.60
CA SER A 253 4.95 12.26 -4.30
C SER A 253 6.10 11.34 -4.73
N CYS A 254 5.98 10.05 -4.42
CA CYS A 254 6.92 9.02 -4.84
C CYS A 254 6.40 8.22 -6.05
N VAL A 255 5.13 8.36 -6.43
CA VAL A 255 4.54 7.64 -7.57
C VAL A 255 4.41 8.60 -8.77
N HIS A 256 4.86 8.16 -9.94
CA HIS A 256 4.93 8.98 -11.14
C HIS A 256 4.51 8.20 -12.38
N PHE A 257 3.99 8.92 -13.37
CA PHE A 257 3.87 8.44 -14.74
C PHE A 257 5.06 8.95 -15.57
N VAL A 258 5.56 8.07 -16.43
CA VAL A 258 6.44 8.45 -17.55
C VAL A 258 5.57 8.57 -18.78
N THR A 259 5.49 9.76 -19.37
CA THR A 259 4.73 10.01 -20.59
C THR A 259 5.51 9.54 -21.83
N LEU A 260 4.83 9.41 -22.97
CA LEU A 260 5.46 9.01 -24.24
C LEU A 260 6.53 10.01 -24.71
N ASP A 261 6.39 11.29 -24.35
CA ASP A 261 7.39 12.33 -24.59
C ASP A 261 8.48 12.40 -23.49
N GLY A 262 8.55 11.40 -22.61
CA GLY A 262 9.62 11.24 -21.62
C GLY A 262 9.48 12.14 -20.38
N LYS A 263 8.34 12.79 -20.18
CA LYS A 263 8.11 13.60 -18.96
C LYS A 263 7.74 12.71 -17.80
N ILE A 264 8.27 13.05 -16.63
CA ILE A 264 7.92 12.42 -15.35
C ILE A 264 6.91 13.34 -14.66
N ILE A 265 5.69 12.84 -14.46
CA ILE A 265 4.60 13.60 -13.86
C ILE A 265 4.09 12.85 -12.62
N PRO A 266 3.98 13.49 -11.44
CA PRO A 266 3.40 12.85 -10.27
C PRO A 266 2.03 12.23 -10.54
N PHE A 267 1.75 11.08 -9.93
CA PHE A 267 0.52 10.32 -10.16
C PHE A 267 -0.73 11.18 -9.98
N ASP A 268 -0.77 11.96 -8.90
CA ASP A 268 -1.90 12.80 -8.54
C ASP A 268 -2.14 13.89 -9.59
N THR A 269 -1.11 14.66 -9.93
CA THR A 269 -1.23 15.75 -10.90
C THR A 269 -1.49 15.22 -12.29
N TYR A 270 -0.93 14.07 -12.66
CA TYR A 270 -1.26 13.41 -13.92
C TYR A 270 -2.75 13.10 -14.03
N ASN A 271 -3.31 12.42 -13.02
CA ASN A 271 -4.70 12.01 -13.02
C ASN A 271 -5.67 13.20 -13.01
N LEU A 272 -5.27 14.32 -12.41
CA LEU A 272 -6.08 15.53 -12.36
C LEU A 272 -5.92 16.38 -13.63
N PHE A 273 -4.71 16.67 -14.08
CA PHE A 273 -4.49 17.75 -15.05
C PHE A 273 -4.08 17.29 -16.44
N TYR A 274 -3.49 16.10 -16.58
CA TYR A 274 -2.81 15.69 -17.82
C TYR A 274 -3.48 14.54 -18.57
N ARG A 275 -4.60 14.00 -18.07
CA ARG A 275 -5.38 12.99 -18.79
C ARG A 275 -6.12 13.58 -19.99
N ASP A 276 -6.56 12.69 -20.89
CA ASP A 276 -7.29 13.04 -22.10
C ASP A 276 -8.61 13.80 -21.84
N ALA A 277 -9.21 14.33 -22.91
CA ALA A 277 -10.46 15.10 -22.82
C ALA A 277 -11.61 14.28 -22.23
N ALA A 278 -11.69 12.98 -22.51
CA ALA A 278 -12.75 12.11 -21.98
C ALA A 278 -12.62 11.90 -20.46
N ALA A 279 -11.40 11.71 -19.96
CA ALA A 279 -11.11 11.63 -18.53
C ALA A 279 -11.39 12.96 -17.83
N ARG A 280 -11.00 14.09 -18.44
CA ARG A 280 -11.32 15.42 -17.91
C ARG A 280 -12.83 15.66 -17.85
N ALA A 281 -13.58 15.26 -18.87
CA ALA A 281 -15.04 15.37 -18.89
C ALA A 281 -15.70 14.53 -17.79
N ARG A 282 -15.28 13.27 -17.60
CA ARG A 282 -15.81 12.42 -16.52
C ARG A 282 -15.56 13.02 -15.14
N ARG A 283 -14.37 13.58 -14.90
CA ARG A 283 -14.06 14.28 -13.63
C ARG A 283 -14.87 15.56 -13.47
N MET A 284 -15.08 16.34 -14.53
CA MET A 284 -15.93 17.52 -14.45
C MET A 284 -17.39 17.15 -14.10
N ASN A 285 -17.87 16.00 -14.58
CA ASN A 285 -19.20 15.50 -14.23
C ASN A 285 -19.28 15.03 -12.77
N SER A 286 -18.25 14.39 -12.22
CA SER A 286 -18.23 14.03 -10.79
C SER A 286 -18.26 15.27 -9.90
N LEU A 287 -17.55 16.34 -10.31
CA LEU A 287 -17.51 17.61 -9.57
C LEU A 287 -18.77 18.47 -9.76
N SER A 288 -19.42 18.47 -10.93
CA SER A 288 -20.58 19.32 -11.19
C SER A 288 -21.84 18.86 -10.46
N MET A 289 -21.95 17.58 -10.11
CA MET A 289 -23.02 17.07 -9.24
C MET A 289 -22.97 17.65 -7.81
N LEU A 290 -21.88 18.31 -7.42
CA LEU A 290 -21.75 19.04 -6.15
C LEU A 290 -22.27 20.48 -6.20
N GLY A 291 -22.41 21.06 -7.40
CA GLY A 291 -22.77 22.47 -7.61
C GLY A 291 -24.27 22.74 -7.80
N ALA A 292 -25.13 21.73 -7.62
CA ALA A 292 -26.58 21.84 -7.76
C ALA A 292 -27.33 21.89 -6.41
N ARG A 293 -26.67 22.41 -5.36
CA ARG A 293 -27.28 22.71 -4.05
C ARG A 293 -27.14 24.18 -3.72
#